data_AF-A0A1Y1JX81-F1
#
_entry.id   AF-A0A1Y1JX81-F1
#
_cell.length_a   1.000
_cell.length_b   1.000
_cell.length_c   1.000
_cell.angle_alpha   90.00
_cell.angle_beta   90.00
_cell.angle_gamma   90.00
#
_symmetry.space_group_name_H-M   'P 1'
#
loop_
_entity.id
_entity.type
_entity.pdbx_description
1 polymer ?
#
loop_
_entity_poly.entity_id
_entity_poly.type
_entity_poly.pdbx_seq_one_letter_code
_entity_poly.pdbx_strand_id
1 'polypeptide(L)'
;YIVRHSVWGNKKMLKGTRYVISESLTKKRLEMYKKAQEIFSRRSTWTQDGRICVLLSNGKKKTITCEPDLEEAVVDFKEHKSASASVKISTHNLRSARK
;
A
#
# COMPACT_ATOMS: atom_id res chain seq x y z
N TYR A 1 25.16 3.54 1.59
CA TYR A 1 23.79 2.96 1.67
C TYR A 1 23.22 2.93 3.09
N ILE A 2 24.02 2.65 4.13
CA ILE A 2 23.58 2.49 5.54
C ILE A 2 22.78 3.70 6.08
N VAL A 3 23.26 4.93 5.81
CA VAL A 3 22.60 6.16 6.30
C VAL A 3 21.18 6.32 5.75
N ARG A 4 20.96 6.03 4.46
CA ARG A 4 19.63 6.14 3.81
C ARG A 4 18.62 5.19 4.43
N HIS A 5 19.03 3.95 4.70
CA HIS A 5 18.18 2.97 5.39
C HIS A 5 17.84 3.40 6.81
N SER A 6 18.80 3.94 7.55
CA SER A 6 18.58 4.48 8.90
C SER A 6 17.53 5.61 8.89
N VAL A 7 17.66 6.57 7.97
CA VAL A 7 16.68 7.66 7.79
C VAL A 7 15.28 7.11 7.48
N TRP A 8 15.16 6.16 6.53
CA TRP A 8 13.85 5.59 6.16
C TRP A 8 13.23 4.75 7.28
N GLY A 9 14.04 4.03 8.06
CA GLY A 9 13.59 3.26 9.22
C GLY A 9 13.09 4.16 10.35
N ASN A 10 13.75 5.30 10.57
CA ASN A 10 13.42 6.26 11.61
C ASN A 10 12.33 7.26 11.20
N LYS A 11 11.87 7.28 9.94
CA LYS A 11 10.80 8.18 9.48
C LYS A 11 9.50 8.07 10.27
N LYS A 12 9.27 6.93 10.95
CA LYS A 12 8.13 6.73 11.85
C LYS A 12 8.11 7.73 13.02
N MET A 13 9.26 8.25 13.43
CA MET A 13 9.39 9.25 14.49
C MET A 13 8.83 10.62 14.08
N LEU A 14 8.60 10.85 12.79
CA LEU A 14 8.00 12.08 12.27
C LEU A 14 6.46 12.06 12.26
N LYS A 15 5.83 10.94 12.66
CA LYS A 15 4.36 10.88 12.77
C LYS A 15 3.86 11.93 13.76
N GLY A 16 2.80 12.66 13.38
CA GLY A 16 2.26 13.76 14.17
C GLY A 16 2.95 15.11 13.94
N THR A 17 4.07 15.13 13.22
CA THR A 17 4.70 16.38 12.76
C THR A 17 4.19 16.77 11.36
N ARG A 18 4.60 17.94 10.86
CA ARG A 18 4.32 18.41 9.50
C ARG A 18 5.41 18.02 8.48
N TYR A 19 6.44 17.29 8.91
CA TYR A 19 7.54 16.89 8.03
C TYR A 19 7.21 15.64 7.24
N VAL A 20 7.57 15.65 5.95
CA VAL A 20 7.38 14.52 5.03
C VAL A 20 8.74 14.17 4.43
N ILE A 21 9.09 12.90 4.48
CA ILE A 21 10.23 12.34 3.75
C ILE A 21 9.68 11.66 2.50
N SER A 22 10.13 12.12 1.34
CA SER A 22 9.84 11.55 0.02
C SER A 22 11.15 11.22 -0.70
N GLU A 23 11.08 10.36 -1.72
CA GLU A 23 12.19 10.13 -2.64
C GLU A 23 11.81 10.57 -4.04
N SER A 24 12.81 11.09 -4.76
CA SER A 24 12.68 11.40 -6.18
C SER A 24 12.75 10.11 -7.00
N LEU A 25 11.74 9.87 -7.82
CA LEU A 25 11.69 8.76 -8.77
C LEU A 25 12.10 9.23 -10.16
N THR A 26 12.63 8.32 -10.96
CA THR A 26 12.78 8.57 -12.41
C THR A 26 11.40 8.74 -13.06
N LYS A 27 11.32 9.43 -14.20
CA LYS A 27 10.05 9.70 -14.91
C LYS A 27 9.21 8.43 -15.09
N LYS A 28 9.80 7.36 -15.61
CA LYS A 28 9.15 6.06 -15.79
C LYS A 28 8.58 5.48 -14.49
N ARG A 29 9.35 5.55 -13.39
CA ARG A 29 8.89 5.06 -12.09
C ARG A 29 7.82 5.95 -11.47
N LEU A 30 7.90 7.26 -11.68
CA LEU A 30 6.88 8.19 -11.22
C LEU A 30 5.55 7.95 -11.94
N GLU A 31 5.56 7.70 -13.24
CA GLU A 31 4.37 7.34 -14.03
C GLU A 31 3.75 6.04 -13.52
N MET A 32 4.55 4.99 -13.34
CA MET A 32 4.10 3.72 -12.77
C MET A 32 3.54 3.89 -11.34
N TYR A 33 4.16 4.74 -10.52
CA TYR A 33 3.68 5.05 -9.17
C TYR A 33 2.30 5.72 -9.21
N LYS A 34 2.09 6.67 -10.12
CA LYS A 34 0.78 7.32 -10.30
C LYS A 34 -0.30 6.32 -10.74
N LYS A 35 0.00 5.47 -11.74
CA LYS A 35 -0.91 4.39 -12.16
C LYS A 35 -1.28 3.48 -10.97
N ALA A 36 -0.29 3.05 -10.18
CA ALA A 36 -0.56 2.23 -9.00
C ALA A 36 -1.44 2.96 -7.96
N GLN A 37 -1.22 4.25 -7.73
CA GLN A 37 -2.05 5.03 -6.82
C GLN A 37 -3.52 5.14 -7.27
N GLU A 38 -3.76 5.26 -8.58
CA GLU A 38 -5.12 5.29 -9.15
C GLU A 38 -5.86 3.98 -8.91
N ILE A 39 -5.15 2.84 -8.99
CA ILE A 39 -5.74 1.51 -8.86
C ILE A 39 -5.92 1.10 -7.40
N PHE A 40 -4.86 1.18 -6.59
CA PHE A 40 -4.85 0.63 -5.23
C PHE A 40 -5.22 1.66 -4.16
N SER A 41 -5.17 2.95 -4.48
CA SER A 41 -5.21 4.12 -3.60
C SER A 41 -3.85 4.62 -3.10
N ARG A 42 -3.79 5.92 -2.80
CA ARG A 42 -2.60 6.59 -2.26
C ARG A 42 -2.18 6.08 -0.86
N ARG A 43 -3.10 5.56 -0.05
CA ARG A 43 -2.78 5.10 1.32
C ARG A 43 -2.15 3.70 1.34
N SER A 44 -2.48 2.87 0.35
CA SER A 44 -1.94 1.52 0.18
C SER A 44 -0.74 1.50 -0.77
N THR A 45 -0.32 2.63 -1.33
CA THR A 45 0.77 2.70 -2.32
C THR A 45 1.85 3.66 -1.85
N TRP A 46 3.06 3.15 -1.62
CA TRP A 46 4.22 3.94 -1.22
C TRP A 46 5.45 3.53 -2.03
N THR A 47 6.51 4.31 -1.94
CA THR A 47 7.80 3.92 -2.50
C THR A 47 8.82 3.69 -1.41
N GLN A 48 9.70 2.72 -1.67
CA GLN A 48 10.80 2.38 -0.82
C GLN A 48 11.96 1.94 -1.68
N ASP A 49 13.08 2.63 -1.50
CA ASP A 49 14.30 2.34 -2.23
C ASP A 49 14.14 2.42 -3.76
N GLY A 50 13.36 3.40 -4.20
CA GLY A 50 12.97 3.57 -5.59
C GLY A 50 12.03 2.49 -6.12
N ARG A 51 11.64 1.48 -5.34
CA ARG A 51 10.65 0.46 -5.74
C ARG A 51 9.26 0.91 -5.31
N ILE A 52 8.26 0.56 -6.11
CA ILE A 52 6.87 0.85 -5.78
C ILE A 52 6.33 -0.33 -4.97
N CYS A 53 5.71 -0.06 -3.83
CA CYS A 53 5.13 -1.06 -2.97
C CYS A 53 3.64 -0.80 -2.82
N VAL A 54 2.85 -1.87 -2.91
CA VAL A 54 1.39 -1.82 -2.77
C VAL A 54 0.94 -2.76 -1.66
N LEU A 55 -0.07 -2.34 -0.90
CA LEU A 55 -0.79 -3.16 0.07
C LEU A 55 -2.07 -3.66 -0.61
N LEU A 56 -2.15 -4.97 -0.77
CA LEU A 56 -3.32 -5.64 -1.34
C LEU A 56 -4.46 -5.70 -0.32
N SER A 57 -5.67 -6.00 -0.80
CA SER A 57 -6.88 -6.12 0.01
C SER A 57 -6.82 -7.27 1.03
N ASN A 58 -5.99 -8.28 0.78
CA ASN A 58 -5.69 -9.38 1.72
C ASN A 58 -4.63 -9.00 2.78
N GLY A 59 -4.14 -7.76 2.81
CA GLY A 59 -3.10 -7.30 3.73
C GLY A 59 -1.66 -7.71 3.35
N LYS A 60 -1.47 -8.46 2.26
CA LYS A 60 -0.14 -8.77 1.73
C LYS A 60 0.45 -7.56 1.03
N LYS A 61 1.77 -7.43 1.10
CA LYS A 61 2.53 -6.38 0.43
C LYS A 61 3.15 -6.97 -0.84
N LYS A 62 3.05 -6.24 -1.95
CA LYS A 62 3.67 -6.60 -3.23
C LYS A 62 4.57 -5.47 -3.71
N THR A 63 5.68 -5.81 -4.33
CA THR A 63 6.64 -4.84 -4.88
C THR A 63 6.54 -4.88 -6.40
N ILE A 64 6.40 -3.71 -7.01
CA ILE A 64 6.26 -3.52 -8.44
C ILE A 64 7.58 -2.96 -8.96
N THR A 65 8.23 -3.73 -9.82
CA THR A 65 9.48 -3.36 -10.49
C THR A 65 9.30 -3.20 -12.00
N CYS A 66 8.35 -3.92 -12.58
CA CYS A 66 7.98 -3.88 -14.00
C CYS A 66 6.46 -3.83 -14.20
N GLU A 67 6.02 -3.68 -15.46
CA GLU A 67 4.58 -3.64 -15.79
C GLU A 67 3.85 -4.97 -15.49
N PRO A 68 4.43 -6.17 -15.78
CA PRO A 68 3.81 -7.44 -15.41
C PRO A 68 3.53 -7.58 -13.90
N ASP A 69 4.44 -7.11 -13.04
CA ASP A 69 4.23 -7.11 -11.58
C ASP A 69 2.99 -6.28 -11.20
N LEU A 70 2.75 -5.17 -11.92
CA LEU A 70 1.60 -4.31 -11.70
C LEU A 70 0.32 -5.05 -12.08
N GLU A 71 0.27 -5.67 -13.26
CA GLU A 71 -0.88 -6.45 -13.73
C GLU A 71 -1.24 -7.59 -12.78
N GLU A 72 -0.25 -8.37 -12.35
CA GLU A 72 -0.44 -9.45 -11.39
C GLU A 72 -0.99 -8.90 -10.06
N ALA A 73 -0.47 -7.76 -9.59
CA ALA A 73 -0.97 -7.11 -8.37
C ALA A 73 -2.43 -6.64 -8.52
N VAL A 74 -2.85 -6.22 -9.72
CA VAL A 74 -4.25 -5.81 -9.98
C VAL A 74 -5.18 -7.03 -9.89
N VAL A 75 -4.78 -8.17 -10.44
CA VAL A 75 -5.56 -9.42 -10.36
C VAL A 75 -5.76 -9.81 -8.90
N ASP A 76 -4.67 -9.93 -8.14
CA ASP A 76 -4.71 -10.26 -6.71
C ASP A 76 -5.61 -9.29 -5.91
N PHE A 77 -5.53 -7.99 -6.22
CA PHE A 77 -6.31 -6.98 -5.52
C PHE A 77 -7.81 -7.09 -5.80
N LYS A 78 -8.20 -7.41 -7.04
CA LYS A 78 -9.60 -7.58 -7.45
C LYS A 78 -10.22 -8.84 -6.84
N GLU A 79 -9.53 -9.98 -6.92
CA GLU A 79 -10.00 -11.27 -6.37
C GLU A 79 -10.34 -11.19 -4.88
N HIS A 80 -9.54 -10.46 -4.11
CA HIS A 80 -9.73 -10.33 -2.67
C HIS A 80 -10.64 -9.15 -2.27
N LYS A 81 -10.93 -8.22 -3.19
CA LYS A 81 -11.92 -7.15 -2.96
C LYS A 81 -13.35 -7.70 -2.96
N SER A 82 -13.66 -8.63 -3.86
CA SER A 82 -14.95 -9.34 -3.90
C SER A 82 -15.15 -10.24 -2.67
N ALA A 83 -14.10 -10.94 -2.22
CA ALA A 83 -14.17 -11.78 -1.02
C ALA A 83 -14.38 -10.98 0.29
N SER A 84 -13.69 -9.83 0.45
CA SER A 84 -13.80 -9.01 1.66
C SER A 84 -15.09 -8.18 1.75
N ALA A 85 -15.77 -7.91 0.64
CA ALA A 85 -17.09 -7.27 0.63
C ALA A 85 -18.16 -8.19 1.26
N SER A 86 -18.09 -9.50 1.00
CA SER A 86 -19.06 -10.48 1.53
C SER A 86 -18.92 -10.74 3.03
N VAL A 87 -17.72 -10.61 3.61
CA VAL A 87 -17.47 -10.89 5.05
C VAL A 87 -18.05 -9.79 5.96
N LYS A 88 -18.15 -8.53 5.49
CA LYS A 88 -18.59 -7.39 6.32
C LYS A 88 -20.09 -7.41 6.67
N ILE A 89 -20.90 -8.22 6.01
CA ILE A 89 -22.35 -8.32 6.26
C ILE A 89 -22.64 -9.15 7.52
N SER A 90 -21.72 -10.03 7.95
CA SER A 90 -21.97 -11.00 9.03
C SER A 90 -21.68 -10.49 10.46
N THR A 91 -20.88 -9.43 10.65
CA THR A 91 -20.41 -9.05 12.00
C THR A 91 -21.33 -8.12 12.80
N HIS A 92 -22.54 -7.80 12.34
CA HIS A 92 -23.41 -6.84 13.01
C HIS A 92 -24.40 -7.42 14.04
N ASN A 93 -24.42 -8.74 14.30
CA ASN A 93 -25.46 -9.36 15.14
C ASN A 93 -25.00 -10.00 16.48
N LEU A 94 -23.90 -9.53 17.09
CA LEU A 94 -23.37 -10.18 18.32
C LEU A 94 -22.98 -9.23 19.48
N ARG A 95 -23.47 -7.98 19.52
CA ARG A 95 -23.17 -7.04 20.64
C ARG A 95 -24.34 -6.71 21.58
N SER A 96 -25.49 -7.38 21.47
CA SER A 96 -26.61 -7.23 22.42
C SER A 96 -26.73 -8.44 23.36
N ALA A 97 -25.73 -8.67 24.21
CA ALA A 97 -25.81 -9.63 25.32
C ALA A 97 -24.63 -9.47 26.29
N ARG A 98 -24.53 -8.33 26.98
CA ARG A 98 -23.88 -8.27 28.29
C ARG A 98 -24.77 -7.43 29.20
N LYS A 99 -25.50 -8.14 30.06
CA LYS A 99 -26.16 -7.60 31.25
C LYS A 99 -25.11 -7.02 32.20
#